data_AF-A0A7W2FPJ2-F1
#
_entry.id   AF-A0A7W2FPJ2-F1
#
_cell.length_a   1.000
_cell.length_b   1.000
_cell.length_c   1.000
_cell.angle_alpha   90.00
_cell.angle_beta   90.00
_cell.angle_gamma   90.00
#
_symmetry.space_group_name_H-M   'P 1'
#
loop_
_entity.id
_entity.type
_entity.pdbx_description
1 polymer ?
#
loop_
_entity_poly.entity_id
_entity_poly.type
_entity_poly.pdbx_seq_one_letter_code
_entity_poly.pdbx_strand_id
1 'polypeptide(L)'
;MSVNCGNTVYRAVVIGASAGGLLAMEEILKNLKPSFCLPVLLVQHISPNVESYLATHFEHRSSLRVKEGEDKEPIRRGILYIAPPNYHMMVEVDGSVALSIDAPVNYSRPSIDVLFETAADYFGKELIGVVLTGANSDGAQGLQRIKEKGGMAVVQSVETAEAQAMPQAAIDAVNVDHIIPLERMGEFLNSICEC
;
A
#
# COMPACT_ATOMS: atom_id res chain seq x y z
N MET A 1 16.36 7.83 7.66
CA MET A 1 17.34 6.71 7.68
C MET A 1 16.81 5.61 6.77
N SER A 2 17.68 5.11 5.91
CA SER A 2 17.41 4.48 4.62
C SER A 2 17.87 2.98 4.71
N VAL A 3 17.09 2.00 4.20
CA VAL A 3 17.43 0.54 4.23
C VAL A 3 18.14 0.09 2.97
N ASN A 4 19.36 -0.44 3.08
CA ASN A 4 20.09 -0.97 1.92
C ASN A 4 19.57 -2.35 1.51
N CYS A 5 18.93 -2.44 0.34
CA CYS A 5 18.76 -3.70 -0.39
C CYS A 5 19.32 -3.50 -1.81
N GLY A 6 20.58 -3.90 -2.04
CA GLY A 6 21.23 -3.91 -3.36
C GLY A 6 21.13 -2.59 -4.15
N ASN A 7 22.08 -1.67 -3.99
CA ASN A 7 22.20 -0.37 -4.69
C ASN A 7 21.00 0.61 -4.63
N THR A 8 19.78 0.17 -4.29
CA THR A 8 18.61 1.02 -4.10
C THR A 8 18.12 0.88 -2.66
N VAL A 9 17.81 2.02 -2.06
CA VAL A 9 17.30 2.06 -0.70
C VAL A 9 15.82 2.40 -0.72
N TYR A 10 14.96 1.46 -0.34
CA TYR A 10 13.54 1.75 -0.18
C TYR A 10 13.27 2.43 1.17
N ARG A 11 12.27 3.31 1.18
CA ARG A 11 11.88 4.11 2.35
C ARG A 11 10.43 3.93 2.77
N ALA A 12 9.57 3.41 1.91
CA ALA A 12 8.17 3.12 2.21
C ALA A 12 7.59 2.07 1.26
N VAL A 13 6.50 1.46 1.70
CA VAL A 13 5.61 0.63 0.88
C VAL A 13 4.22 1.24 0.92
N VAL A 14 3.59 1.45 -0.23
CA VAL A 14 2.17 1.77 -0.34
C VAL A 14 1.42 0.56 -0.88
N ILE A 15 0.29 0.22 -0.27
CA ILE A 15 -0.51 -0.96 -0.61
C ILE A 15 -1.95 -0.54 -0.86
N GLY A 16 -2.54 -1.03 -1.96
CA GLY A 16 -3.93 -0.83 -2.32
C GLY A 16 -4.67 -2.17 -2.40
N ALA A 17 -5.82 -2.26 -1.74
CA ALA A 17 -6.64 -3.47 -1.71
C ALA A 17 -8.15 -3.15 -1.66
N SER A 18 -8.99 -4.08 -2.14
CA SER A 18 -10.45 -3.94 -2.11
C SER A 18 -11.13 -5.27 -1.76
N ALA A 19 -12.01 -5.81 -2.60
CA ALA A 19 -12.62 -7.13 -2.40
C ALA A 19 -11.53 -8.23 -2.24
N GLY A 20 -11.63 -9.02 -1.16
CA GLY A 20 -10.60 -9.97 -0.70
C GLY A 20 -9.38 -9.36 0.01
N GLY A 21 -9.30 -8.04 0.10
CA GLY A 21 -8.12 -7.32 0.59
C GLY A 21 -7.81 -7.55 2.07
N LEU A 22 -8.84 -7.77 2.89
CA LEU A 22 -8.67 -8.10 4.31
C LEU A 22 -7.85 -9.39 4.49
N LEU A 23 -8.26 -10.47 3.83
CA LEU A 23 -7.57 -11.77 3.89
C LEU A 23 -6.19 -11.70 3.22
N ALA A 24 -6.08 -10.93 2.14
CA ALA A 24 -4.80 -10.70 1.48
C ALA A 24 -3.78 -10.02 2.40
N MET A 25 -4.19 -8.95 3.10
CA MET A 25 -3.31 -8.31 4.08
C MET A 25 -3.00 -9.20 5.28
N GLU A 26 -3.95 -10.00 5.78
CA GLU A 26 -3.66 -10.97 6.83
C GLU A 26 -2.56 -11.95 6.43
N GLU A 27 -2.60 -12.48 5.21
CA GLU A 27 -1.58 -13.41 4.71
C GLU A 27 -0.22 -12.71 4.55
N ILE A 28 -0.19 -11.47 4.08
CA ILE A 28 1.06 -10.68 4.01
C ILE A 28 1.64 -10.48 5.42
N LEU A 29 0.84 -9.96 6.36
CA LEU A 29 1.30 -9.59 7.70
C LEU A 29 1.80 -10.81 8.49
N LYS A 30 1.13 -11.96 8.35
CA LYS A 30 1.54 -13.23 8.95
C LYS A 30 2.93 -13.68 8.51
N ASN A 31 3.34 -13.35 7.29
CA ASN A 31 4.62 -13.74 6.70
C ASN A 31 5.69 -12.63 6.79
N LEU A 32 5.38 -11.46 7.36
CA LEU A 32 6.39 -10.43 7.63
C LEU A 32 7.25 -10.81 8.84
N LYS A 33 8.56 -10.65 8.71
CA LYS A 33 9.49 -10.87 9.83
C LYS A 33 9.37 -9.74 10.86
N PRO A 34 9.66 -9.99 12.15
CA PRO A 34 9.76 -8.93 13.15
C PRO A 34 10.80 -7.85 12.84
N SER A 35 11.78 -8.15 11.99
CA SER A 35 12.79 -7.19 11.54
C SER A 35 12.34 -6.31 10.37
N PHE A 36 11.20 -6.61 9.73
CA PHE A 36 10.64 -5.75 8.69
C PHE A 36 10.30 -4.39 9.29
N CYS A 37 10.85 -3.31 8.73
CA CYS A 37 10.79 -2.03 9.41
C CYS A 37 10.53 -0.82 8.49
N LEU A 38 10.21 -1.03 7.20
CA LEU A 38 9.68 0.04 6.38
C LEU A 38 8.29 0.49 6.89
N PRO A 39 7.96 1.79 6.81
CA PRO A 39 6.58 2.22 6.95
C PRO A 39 5.74 1.63 5.82
N VAL A 40 4.53 1.18 6.16
CA VAL A 40 3.54 0.69 5.19
C VAL A 40 2.33 1.61 5.27
N LEU A 41 1.85 2.11 4.14
CA LEU A 41 0.61 2.87 4.05
C LEU A 41 -0.40 2.08 3.24
N LEU A 42 -1.55 1.76 3.83
CA LEU A 42 -2.56 0.90 3.26
C LEU A 42 -3.84 1.69 2.96
N VAL A 43 -4.29 1.62 1.72
CA VAL A 43 -5.68 1.91 1.36
C VAL A 43 -6.41 0.59 1.18
N GLN A 44 -7.40 0.35 2.03
CA GLN A 44 -8.38 -0.72 1.87
C GLN A 44 -9.72 -0.07 1.57
N HIS A 45 -10.33 -0.40 0.43
CA HIS A 45 -11.70 0.04 0.16
C HIS A 45 -12.63 -0.57 1.21
N ILE A 46 -13.32 0.30 1.93
CA ILE A 46 -14.30 -0.03 2.96
C ILE A 46 -15.58 0.78 2.72
N SER A 47 -16.69 0.28 3.27
CA SER A 47 -17.95 1.03 3.23
C SER A 47 -17.81 2.33 4.01
N PRO A 48 -18.23 3.49 3.46
CA PRO A 48 -18.13 4.78 4.14
C PRO A 48 -19.03 4.89 5.38
N ASN A 49 -20.00 3.99 5.52
CA ASN A 49 -21.02 3.99 6.58
C ASN A 49 -20.64 3.14 7.80
N VAL A 50 -19.43 2.59 7.83
CA VAL A 50 -18.98 1.68 8.88
C VAL A 50 -17.73 2.24 9.53
N GLU A 51 -17.70 2.24 10.85
CA GLU A 51 -16.49 2.53 11.60
C GLU A 51 -15.43 1.49 11.25
N SER A 52 -14.24 1.95 10.89
CA SER A 52 -13.14 1.07 10.51
C SER A 52 -12.63 0.34 11.76
N TYR A 53 -12.65 -0.99 11.71
CA TYR A 53 -12.04 -1.85 12.72
C TYR A 53 -10.70 -2.43 12.24
N LEU A 54 -10.21 -1.99 11.07
CA LEU A 54 -9.06 -2.59 10.39
C LEU A 54 -7.78 -2.47 11.20
N ALA A 55 -7.55 -1.31 11.83
CA ALA A 55 -6.35 -1.10 12.64
C ALA A 55 -6.30 -2.10 13.81
N THR A 56 -7.38 -2.18 14.58
CA THR A 56 -7.52 -3.15 15.68
C THR A 56 -7.44 -4.60 15.18
N HIS A 57 -8.00 -4.89 14.01
CA HIS A 57 -7.98 -6.23 13.42
C HIS A 57 -6.57 -6.71 13.06
N PHE A 58 -5.77 -5.82 12.46
CA PHE A 58 -4.40 -6.14 12.05
C PHE A 58 -3.38 -6.04 13.18
N GLU A 59 -3.61 -5.22 14.23
CA GLU A 59 -2.69 -5.06 15.36
C GLU A 59 -2.31 -6.42 15.98
N HIS A 60 -3.26 -7.34 16.13
CA HIS A 60 -3.02 -8.66 16.72
C HIS A 60 -2.33 -9.67 15.78
N ARG A 61 -2.13 -9.31 14.50
CA ARG A 61 -1.62 -10.20 13.44
C ARG A 61 -0.34 -9.67 12.80
N SER A 62 0.14 -8.51 13.22
CA SER A 62 1.28 -7.82 12.63
C SER A 62 2.44 -7.76 13.62
N SER A 63 3.67 -7.84 13.10
CA SER A 63 4.86 -7.44 13.85
C SER A 63 5.06 -5.91 13.86
N LEU A 64 4.37 -5.20 12.95
CA LEU A 64 4.35 -3.75 12.89
C LEU A 64 3.32 -3.22 13.88
N ARG A 65 3.60 -2.03 14.41
CA ARG A 65 2.54 -1.24 15.06
C ARG A 65 1.52 -0.83 14.00
N VAL A 66 0.24 -1.01 14.27
CA VAL A 66 -0.84 -0.66 13.34
C VAL A 66 -1.64 0.51 13.90
N LYS A 67 -1.95 1.48 13.05
CA LYS A 67 -2.87 2.58 13.38
C LYS A 67 -3.51 3.17 12.14
N GLU A 68 -4.59 3.91 12.32
CA GLU A 68 -5.09 4.79 11.26
C GLU A 68 -4.16 6.00 11.10
N GLY A 69 -4.04 6.52 9.88
CA GLY A 69 -3.26 7.73 9.62
C GLY A 69 -3.89 8.96 10.25
N GLU A 70 -3.08 9.79 10.92
CA GLU A 70 -3.48 11.07 11.50
C GLU A 70 -2.92 12.22 10.66
N ASP A 71 -3.73 13.27 10.45
CA ASP A 71 -3.31 14.43 9.66
C ASP A 71 -2.06 15.11 10.27
N LYS A 72 -1.10 15.40 9.40
CA LYS A 72 0.20 16.03 9.70
C LYS A 72 1.15 15.22 10.59
N GLU A 73 0.89 13.95 10.84
CA GLU A 73 1.85 13.12 11.56
C GLU A 73 3.03 12.69 10.66
N PRO A 74 4.27 12.65 11.18
CA PRO A 74 5.41 12.19 10.40
C PRO A 74 5.33 10.69 10.13
N ILE A 75 5.62 10.26 8.90
CA ILE A 75 5.66 8.84 8.53
C ILE A 75 6.88 8.17 9.17
N ARG A 76 6.63 7.23 10.10
CA ARG A 76 7.65 6.50 10.85
C ARG A 76 7.73 5.02 10.48
N ARG A 77 8.96 4.51 10.47
CA ARG A 77 9.35 3.11 10.29
C ARG A 77 8.67 2.19 11.30
N GLY A 78 8.42 0.94 10.90
CA GLY A 78 7.82 -0.08 11.75
C GLY A 78 6.32 0.13 12.02
N ILE A 79 5.66 0.99 11.24
CA ILE A 79 4.24 1.32 11.39
C ILE A 79 3.49 1.00 10.09
N LEU A 80 2.36 0.32 10.23
CA LEU A 80 1.31 0.19 9.22
C LEU A 80 0.26 1.28 9.46
N TYR A 81 0.20 2.27 8.58
CA TYR A 81 -0.81 3.31 8.55
C TYR A 81 -1.97 2.86 7.65
N ILE A 82 -3.18 2.91 8.18
CA ILE A 82 -4.40 2.59 7.43
C ILE A 82 -5.11 3.88 7.10
N ALA A 83 -5.51 4.06 5.84
CA ALA A 83 -6.34 5.18 5.45
C ALA A 83 -7.68 5.15 6.21
N PRO A 84 -8.04 6.20 6.96
CA PRO A 84 -9.31 6.22 7.66
C PRO A 84 -10.48 6.33 6.68
N PRO A 85 -11.67 5.81 7.03
CA PRO A 85 -12.86 5.93 6.19
C PRO A 85 -13.20 7.40 5.92
N ASN A 86 -13.73 7.68 4.74
CA ASN A 86 -14.17 9.02 4.33
C ASN A 86 -13.07 10.07 4.15
N TYR A 87 -11.79 9.70 4.19
CA TYR A 87 -10.67 10.58 3.84
C TYR A 87 -9.80 9.95 2.77
N HIS A 88 -9.24 10.77 1.88
CA HIS A 88 -8.06 10.37 1.13
C HIS A 88 -6.84 10.51 2.03
N MET A 89 -6.11 9.42 2.23
CA MET A 89 -4.80 9.46 2.88
C MET A 89 -3.73 9.75 1.83
N MET A 90 -2.90 10.76 2.08
CA MET A 90 -1.88 11.27 1.17
C MET A 90 -0.53 11.35 1.87
N VAL A 91 0.53 11.52 1.08
CA VAL A 91 1.86 11.87 1.58
C VAL A 91 2.20 13.30 1.17
N GLU A 92 2.51 14.15 2.15
CA GLU A 92 2.89 15.54 1.94
C GLU A 92 4.35 15.67 1.50
N VAL A 93 4.70 16.84 0.97
CA VAL A 93 6.07 17.17 0.53
C VAL A 93 7.10 17.15 1.66
N ASP A 94 6.66 17.28 2.92
CA ASP A 94 7.51 17.18 4.11
C ASP A 94 7.64 15.74 4.66
N GLY A 95 6.93 14.78 4.06
CA GLY A 95 6.91 13.37 4.49
C GLY A 95 5.95 13.07 5.63
N SER A 96 5.01 13.96 5.91
CA SER A 96 3.88 13.71 6.81
C SER A 96 2.69 13.09 6.07
N VAL A 97 1.81 12.44 6.83
CA VAL A 97 0.49 12.02 6.36
C VAL A 97 -0.39 13.26 6.21
N ALA A 98 -1.21 13.33 5.17
CA ALA A 98 -2.32 14.28 5.10
C ALA A 98 -3.65 13.58 4.82
N LEU A 99 -4.72 14.15 5.36
CA LEU A 99 -6.09 13.67 5.14
C LEU A 99 -6.90 14.71 4.36
N SER A 100 -7.44 14.32 3.22
CA SER A 100 -8.31 15.17 2.39
C SER A 100 -9.75 14.66 2.33
N ILE A 101 -10.70 15.60 2.29
CA ILE A 101 -12.14 15.36 2.05
C ILE A 101 -12.56 15.72 0.62
N ASP A 102 -11.60 15.81 -0.31
CA ASP A 102 -11.89 16.04 -1.72
C ASP A 102 -12.82 14.97 -2.30
N ALA A 103 -13.35 15.26 -3.49
CA ALA A 103 -14.31 14.38 -4.15
C ALA A 103 -13.72 12.97 -4.36
N PRO A 104 -14.54 11.90 -4.23
CA PRO A 104 -14.09 10.54 -4.48
C PRO A 104 -13.45 10.36 -5.86
N VAL A 105 -12.35 9.61 -5.90
CA VAL A 105 -11.65 9.21 -7.14
C VAL A 105 -11.98 7.75 -7.41
N ASN A 106 -12.31 7.41 -8.66
CA ASN A 106 -12.81 6.07 -9.01
C ASN A 106 -14.00 5.61 -8.14
N TYR A 107 -14.87 6.55 -7.76
CA TYR A 107 -16.02 6.35 -6.85
C TYR A 107 -15.64 5.92 -5.42
N SER A 108 -14.38 6.06 -5.02
CA SER A 108 -13.86 5.62 -3.73
C SER A 108 -13.23 6.76 -2.93
N ARG A 109 -13.43 6.72 -1.61
CA ARG A 109 -12.70 7.53 -0.62
C ARG A 109 -12.58 6.71 0.67
N PRO A 110 -11.40 6.17 1.00
CA PRO A 110 -10.08 6.45 0.40
C PRO A 110 -9.88 5.87 -1.02
N SER A 111 -9.06 6.55 -1.82
CA SER A 111 -8.62 6.08 -3.15
C SER A 111 -7.16 5.65 -3.13
N ILE A 112 -6.87 4.55 -3.80
CA ILE A 112 -5.52 3.97 -3.93
C ILE A 112 -4.66 4.86 -4.84
N ASP A 113 -5.20 5.31 -5.98
CA ASP A 113 -4.49 6.20 -6.90
C ASP A 113 -3.97 7.45 -6.18
N VAL A 114 -4.81 8.10 -5.36
CA VAL A 114 -4.44 9.32 -4.61
C VAL A 114 -3.27 9.08 -3.63
N LEU A 115 -3.29 7.98 -2.88
CA LEU A 115 -2.18 7.64 -2.00
C LEU A 115 -0.90 7.39 -2.82
N PHE A 116 -1.01 6.61 -3.89
CA PHE A 116 0.14 6.17 -4.67
C PHE A 116 0.80 7.35 -5.40
N GLU A 117 0.02 8.25 -5.99
CA GLU A 117 0.52 9.43 -6.69
C GLU A 117 1.29 10.37 -5.76
N THR A 118 0.70 10.71 -4.61
CA THR A 118 1.33 11.61 -3.63
C THR A 118 2.55 10.98 -2.98
N ALA A 119 2.50 9.69 -2.67
CA ALA A 119 3.67 8.96 -2.18
C ALA A 119 4.80 8.91 -3.23
N ALA A 120 4.47 8.70 -4.51
CA ALA A 120 5.45 8.68 -5.59
C ALA A 120 6.13 10.04 -5.76
N ASP A 121 5.39 11.13 -5.61
CA ASP A 121 5.93 12.49 -5.67
C ASP A 121 6.93 12.77 -4.54
N TYR A 122 6.72 12.22 -3.35
CA TYR A 122 7.63 12.40 -2.20
C TYR A 122 8.81 11.40 -2.19
N PHE A 123 8.55 10.10 -2.30
CA PHE A 123 9.56 9.04 -2.15
C PHE A 123 10.32 8.73 -3.45
N GLY A 124 9.75 9.05 -4.61
CA GLY A 124 10.37 8.79 -5.91
C GLY A 124 10.77 7.31 -6.10
N LYS A 125 12.02 7.10 -6.52
CA LYS A 125 12.62 5.76 -6.71
C LYS A 125 12.75 4.92 -5.45
N GLU A 126 12.58 5.51 -4.27
CA GLU A 126 12.68 4.83 -2.97
C GLU A 126 11.32 4.25 -2.52
N LEU A 127 10.29 4.28 -3.39
CA LEU A 127 8.95 3.77 -3.12
C LEU A 127 8.70 2.41 -3.77
N ILE A 128 7.98 1.55 -3.04
CA ILE A 128 7.37 0.34 -3.58
C ILE A 128 5.85 0.52 -3.55
N GLY A 129 5.20 0.34 -4.70
CA GLY A 129 3.74 0.28 -4.82
C GLY A 129 3.27 -1.16 -4.99
N VAL A 130 2.26 -1.56 -4.22
CA VAL A 130 1.68 -2.90 -4.25
C VAL A 130 0.18 -2.84 -4.52
N VAL A 131 -0.27 -3.38 -5.65
CA VAL A 131 -1.72 -3.56 -5.93
C VAL A 131 -2.13 -4.99 -5.64
N LEU A 132 -3.13 -5.17 -4.78
CA LEU A 132 -3.71 -6.45 -4.40
C LEU A 132 -5.07 -6.66 -5.06
N THR A 133 -5.73 -7.76 -4.68
CA THR A 133 -7.10 -8.13 -5.05
C THR A 133 -8.10 -6.99 -4.92
N GLY A 134 -8.99 -6.87 -5.91
CA GLY A 134 -10.02 -5.83 -5.94
C GLY A 134 -10.92 -5.89 -7.17
N ALA A 135 -12.07 -5.20 -7.07
CA ALA A 135 -13.16 -5.28 -8.04
C ALA A 135 -13.29 -4.06 -8.97
N ASN A 136 -12.30 -3.15 -8.99
CA ASN A 136 -12.26 -1.98 -9.87
C ASN A 136 -10.83 -1.74 -10.38
N SER A 137 -10.55 -0.59 -11.00
CA SER A 137 -9.24 -0.25 -11.55
C SER A 137 -8.44 0.75 -10.69
N ASP A 138 -8.87 1.04 -9.46
CA ASP A 138 -8.18 2.01 -8.60
C ASP A 138 -6.79 1.48 -8.19
N GLY A 139 -5.79 2.35 -8.21
CA GLY A 139 -4.39 2.00 -7.99
C GLY A 139 -3.60 1.76 -9.28
N ALA A 140 -4.25 1.56 -10.43
CA ALA A 140 -3.55 1.36 -11.70
C ALA A 140 -2.81 2.62 -12.16
N GLN A 141 -3.44 3.80 -12.07
CA GLN A 141 -2.83 5.08 -12.46
C GLN A 141 -1.77 5.49 -11.44
N GLY A 142 -2.04 5.30 -10.15
CA GLY A 142 -1.08 5.53 -9.09
C GLY A 142 0.15 4.63 -9.22
N LEU A 143 -0.02 3.36 -9.59
CA LEU A 143 1.11 2.44 -9.80
C LEU A 143 1.93 2.85 -11.04
N GLN A 144 1.26 3.34 -12.09
CA GLN A 144 1.93 3.93 -13.24
C GLN A 144 2.79 5.13 -12.82
N ARG A 145 2.23 6.00 -11.97
CA ARG A 145 2.93 7.16 -11.43
C ARG A 145 4.16 6.76 -10.60
N ILE A 146 4.08 5.70 -9.81
CA ILE A 146 5.23 5.14 -9.09
C ILE A 146 6.34 4.74 -10.07
N LYS A 147 6.01 4.07 -11.18
CA LYS A 147 7.00 3.72 -12.21
C LYS A 147 7.61 4.92 -12.91
N GLU A 148 6.81 5.93 -13.26
CA GLU A 148 7.31 7.18 -13.86
C GLU A 148 8.35 7.87 -12.96
N LYS A 149 8.18 7.75 -11.65
CA LYS A 149 9.10 8.29 -10.62
C LYS A 149 10.30 7.38 -10.33
N GLY A 150 10.40 6.24 -11.01
CA GLY A 150 11.47 5.27 -10.86
C GLY A 150 11.30 4.33 -9.66
N GLY A 151 10.13 4.30 -9.03
CA GLY A 151 9.80 3.35 -7.97
C GLY A 151 9.53 1.95 -8.52
N MET A 152 9.27 1.02 -7.60
CA MET A 152 8.99 -0.37 -7.91
C MET A 152 7.48 -0.63 -7.93
N ALA A 153 6.99 -1.28 -8.99
CA ALA A 153 5.60 -1.74 -9.09
C ALA A 153 5.50 -3.25 -8.86
N VAL A 154 4.68 -3.63 -7.89
CA VAL A 154 4.41 -5.01 -7.51
C VAL A 154 2.91 -5.25 -7.58
N VAL A 155 2.50 -6.37 -8.15
CA VAL A 155 1.08 -6.72 -8.28
C VAL A 155 0.86 -8.14 -7.81
N GLN A 156 -0.22 -8.37 -7.07
CA GLN A 156 -0.67 -9.72 -6.74
C GLN A 156 -0.99 -10.51 -8.03
N SER A 157 -0.55 -11.75 -8.13
CA SER A 157 -0.92 -12.61 -9.27
C SER A 157 -2.44 -12.80 -9.33
N VAL A 158 -2.99 -12.67 -10.54
CA VAL A 158 -4.43 -12.74 -10.82
C VAL A 158 -5.02 -14.08 -10.35
N GLU A 159 -4.23 -15.16 -10.41
CA GLU A 159 -4.62 -16.51 -10.00
C GLU A 159 -4.87 -16.63 -8.49
N THR A 160 -4.19 -15.82 -7.67
CA THR A 160 -4.34 -15.82 -6.21
C THR A 160 -5.24 -14.70 -5.69
N ALA A 161 -5.74 -13.83 -6.58
CA ALA A 161 -6.64 -12.75 -6.24
C ALA A 161 -8.09 -13.25 -6.15
N GLU A 162 -8.78 -12.91 -5.06
CA GLU A 162 -10.22 -13.19 -4.91
C GLU A 162 -11.05 -12.41 -5.94
N ALA A 163 -10.67 -11.14 -6.16
CA ALA A 163 -11.22 -10.26 -7.17
C ALA A 163 -10.08 -9.80 -8.09
N GLN A 164 -10.22 -10.14 -9.37
CA GLN A 164 -9.14 -10.06 -10.35
C GLN A 164 -9.03 -8.72 -11.08
N ALA A 165 -10.07 -7.89 -11.02
CA ALA A 165 -10.16 -6.68 -11.83
C ALA A 165 -9.03 -5.66 -11.53
N MET A 166 -8.69 -5.49 -10.24
CA MET A 166 -7.69 -4.50 -9.82
C MET A 166 -6.25 -4.93 -10.13
N PRO A 167 -5.81 -6.17 -9.82
CA PRO A 167 -4.54 -6.67 -10.30
C PRO A 167 -4.41 -6.64 -11.84
N GLN A 168 -5.46 -7.06 -12.56
CA GLN A 168 -5.44 -7.06 -14.03
C GLN A 168 -5.28 -5.63 -14.58
N ALA A 169 -6.05 -4.67 -14.07
CA ALA A 169 -5.94 -3.27 -14.48
C ALA A 169 -4.53 -2.69 -14.23
N ALA A 170 -3.90 -3.05 -13.10
CA ALA A 170 -2.54 -2.62 -12.80
C ALA A 170 -1.49 -3.23 -13.75
N ILE A 171 -1.64 -4.52 -14.11
CA ILE A 171 -0.78 -5.21 -15.09
C ILE A 171 -0.94 -4.59 -16.48
N ASP A 172 -2.16 -4.24 -16.88
CA ASP A 172 -2.43 -3.67 -18.20
C ASP A 172 -1.91 -2.22 -18.32
N ALA A 173 -1.91 -1.46 -17.21
CA ALA A 173 -1.51 -0.05 -17.19
C ALA A 173 0.00 0.17 -17.08
N VAL A 174 0.75 -0.80 -16.53
CA VAL A 174 2.12 -0.60 -16.06
C VAL A 174 3.03 -1.75 -16.47
N ASN A 175 4.29 -1.44 -16.86
CA ASN A 175 5.33 -2.46 -16.93
C ASN A 175 5.74 -2.87 -15.49
N VAL A 176 4.98 -3.79 -14.91
CA VAL A 176 5.13 -4.29 -13.54
C VAL A 176 6.50 -4.96 -13.35
N ASP A 177 7.19 -4.66 -12.24
CA ASP A 177 8.48 -5.28 -11.93
C ASP A 177 8.31 -6.72 -11.42
N HIS A 178 7.27 -6.94 -10.60
CA HIS A 178 6.99 -8.23 -10.02
C HIS A 178 5.49 -8.54 -9.97
N ILE A 179 5.10 -9.67 -10.55
CA ILE A 179 3.79 -10.29 -10.34
C ILE A 179 3.99 -11.46 -9.38
N ILE A 180 3.38 -11.39 -8.20
CA ILE A 180 3.72 -12.29 -7.07
C ILE A 180 2.45 -12.96 -6.54
N PRO A 181 2.42 -14.30 -6.39
CA PRO A 181 1.37 -14.99 -5.67
C PRO A 181 1.23 -14.47 -4.23
N LEU A 182 0.01 -14.33 -3.73
CA LEU A 182 -0.28 -13.73 -2.42
C LEU A 182 0.58 -14.30 -1.29
N GLU A 183 0.70 -15.63 -1.23
CA GLU A 183 1.44 -16.38 -0.21
C GLU A 183 2.95 -16.12 -0.22
N ARG A 184 3.49 -15.56 -1.32
CA ARG A 184 4.91 -15.20 -1.46
C ARG A 184 5.17 -13.71 -1.24
N MET A 185 4.12 -12.90 -1.11
CA MET A 185 4.23 -11.45 -1.03
C MET A 185 4.95 -11.00 0.25
N GLY A 186 4.63 -11.60 1.41
CA GLY A 186 5.33 -11.30 2.67
C GLY A 186 6.82 -11.64 2.62
N GLU A 187 7.17 -12.81 2.05
CA GLU A 187 8.57 -13.21 1.85
C GLU A 187 9.33 -12.28 0.91
N PHE A 188 8.67 -11.82 -0.16
CA PHE A 188 9.23 -10.83 -1.07
C PHE A 188 9.48 -9.49 -0.36
N LEU A 189 8.52 -8.99 0.42
CA LEU A 189 8.70 -7.75 1.19
C LEU A 189 9.83 -7.87 2.22
N ASN A 190 10.05 -9.05 2.80
CA ASN A 190 11.19 -9.29 3.68
C ASN A 190 12.54 -9.26 2.93
N SER A 191 12.61 -9.70 1.68
CA SER A 191 13.87 -9.78 0.93
C SER A 191 14.35 -8.41 0.40
N ILE A 192 13.43 -7.46 0.25
CA ILE A 192 13.72 -6.08 -0.15
C ILE A 192 13.91 -5.14 1.04
N CYS A 193 13.77 -5.65 2.27
CA CYS A 193 13.96 -4.91 3.51
C CYS A 193 14.66 -5.79 4.55
N GLU A 194 15.98 -5.74 4.59
CA GLU A 194 16.75 -6.24 5.74
C GLU A 194 17.11 -5.06 6.66
N CYS A 195 16.35 -4.95 7.75
CA CYS A 195 16.79 -4.30 8.98
C CYS A 195 17.26 -5.41 9.94
#